data_AF-A0A529FM75-F1
#
_entry.id   AF-A0A529FM75-F1
#
_cell.length_a   1.000
_cell.length_b   1.000
_cell.length_c   1.000
_cell.angle_alpha   90.00
_cell.angle_beta   90.00
_cell.angle_gamma   90.00
#
_symmetry.space_group_name_H-M   'P 1'
#
loop_
_entity.id
_entity.type
_entity.pdbx_description
1 polymer ?
#
loop_
_entity_poly.entity_id
_entity_poly.type
_entity_poly.pdbx_seq_one_letter_code
_entity_poly.pdbx_strand_id
1 'polypeptide(L)' 'LIHFQQTIFVQDRSILENQIPGLLPLDPGMEIPTRADLTSVAYRRWLKRHGYTYGAQLVAQ' A
#
# COMPACT_ATOMS: atom_id res chain seq x y z
N LEU A 1 -18.56 -11.54 -16.46
CA LEU A 1 -18.11 -10.69 -15.33
C LEU A 1 -17.00 -11.35 -14.50
N ILE A 2 -17.13 -12.60 -14.05
CA ILE A 2 -16.10 -13.31 -13.26
C ILE A 2 -14.73 -13.33 -13.95
N HIS A 3 -14.69 -13.70 -15.24
CA HIS A 3 -13.43 -13.76 -15.99
C HIS A 3 -12.69 -12.41 -16.06
N PHE A 4 -13.42 -11.31 -16.26
CA PHE A 4 -12.85 -9.96 -16.29
C PHE A 4 -12.20 -9.58 -14.95
N GLN A 5 -12.86 -9.89 -13.83
CA GLN A 5 -12.30 -9.64 -12.49
C GLN A 5 -11.07 -10.51 -12.22
N GLN A 6 -11.08 -11.78 -12.63
CA GLN A 6 -9.91 -12.66 -12.52
C GLN A 6 -8.71 -12.10 -13.27
N THR A 7 -8.92 -11.56 -14.47
CA THR A 7 -7.85 -10.91 -15.23
C THR A 7 -7.24 -9.75 -14.45
N ILE A 8 -8.06 -8.87 -13.87
CA ILE A 8 -7.58 -7.72 -13.08
C ILE A 8 -6.80 -8.20 -11.84
N PHE A 9 -7.32 -9.17 -11.09
CA PHE A 9 -6.63 -9.64 -9.88
C PHE A 9 -5.30 -10.32 -10.16
N VAL A 10 -5.18 -11.05 -11.29
CA VAL A 10 -3.91 -11.67 -11.67
C VAL A 10 -2.87 -10.59 -12.02
N GLN A 11 -3.30 -9.48 -12.63
CA GLN A 11 -2.40 -8.34 -12.90
C GLN A 11 -1.88 -7.75 -11.58
N ASP A 12 -2.78 -7.43 -10.65
CA ASP A 12 -2.41 -6.83 -9.35
C ASP A 12 -1.55 -7.76 -8.48
N ARG A 13 -1.83 -9.07 -8.52
CA ARG A 13 -1.15 -10.07 -7.69
C ARG A 13 0.36 -10.04 -7.84
N SER A 14 0.85 -10.04 -9.08
CA SER A 14 2.29 -10.03 -9.36
C SER A 14 3.00 -8.78 -8.83
N ILE A 15 2.30 -7.64 -8.78
CA ILE A 15 2.86 -6.40 -8.25
C ILE A 15 2.92 -6.49 -6.73
N LEU A 16 1.80 -6.84 -6.09
CA LEU A 16 1.69 -6.92 -4.62
C LEU A 16 2.66 -7.93 -4.01
N GLU A 17 2.81 -9.11 -4.63
CA GLU A 17 3.70 -10.18 -4.11
C GLU A 17 5.19 -9.81 -4.19
N ASN A 18 5.57 -8.86 -5.07
CA ASN A 18 6.95 -8.44 -5.26
C ASN A 18 7.31 -7.11 -4.59
N GLN A 19 6.39 -6.49 -3.85
CA GLN A 19 6.66 -5.25 -3.11
C GLN A 19 7.63 -5.50 -1.95
N ILE A 20 8.68 -4.67 -1.87
CA ILE A 20 9.65 -4.67 -0.78
C ILE A 20 9.75 -3.25 -0.26
N PRO A 21 9.55 -3.01 1.06
CA PRO A 21 9.27 -4.00 2.12
C PRO A 21 7.86 -4.63 1.99
N GLY A 22 7.68 -5.83 2.55
CA GLY A 22 6.40 -6.55 2.50
C GLY A 22 5.31 -6.00 3.44
N LEU A 23 5.66 -5.08 4.35
CA LEU A 23 4.72 -4.37 5.21
C LEU A 23 4.44 -2.97 4.65
N LEU A 24 3.19 -2.52 4.72
CA LEU A 24 2.80 -1.20 4.21
C LEU A 24 3.55 -0.08 4.96
N PRO A 25 4.36 0.76 4.28
CA PRO A 25 5.03 1.86 4.95
C PRO A 25 4.04 2.97 5.30
N LEU A 26 4.06 3.39 6.57
CA LEU A 26 3.27 4.52 7.08
C LEU A 26 4.11 5.79 7.28
N ASP A 27 5.44 5.68 7.17
CA ASP A 27 6.33 6.84 7.19
C ASP A 27 6.41 7.49 5.80
N PRO A 28 6.14 8.81 5.67
CA PRO A 28 6.27 9.52 4.40
C PRO A 28 7.66 9.47 3.76
N GLY A 29 8.72 9.16 4.51
CA GLY A 29 10.09 9.06 4.00
C GLY A 29 10.39 7.76 3.25
N MET A 30 9.51 6.77 3.30
CA MET A 30 9.74 5.44 2.71
C MET A 30 9.37 5.33 1.23
N GLU A 31 8.48 6.20 0.76
CA GLU A 31 8.04 6.25 -0.63
C GLU A 31 7.98 7.70 -1.11
N ILE A 32 8.16 7.94 -2.41
CA ILE A 32 8.07 9.27 -3.00
C ILE A 32 6.73 9.38 -3.75
N PRO A 33 5.66 9.91 -3.13
CA PRO A 33 4.37 10.02 -3.77
C PRO A 33 4.34 11.15 -4.82
N THR A 34 3.51 10.96 -5.83
CA THR A 34 3.14 11.97 -6.81
C THR A 34 1.74 12.52 -6.53
N ARG A 35 1.29 13.49 -7.34
CA ARG A 35 -0.06 14.09 -7.19
C ARG A 35 -1.20 13.09 -7.40
N ALA A 36 -0.98 12.00 -8.14
CA ALA A 36 -2.00 10.97 -8.36
C ALA A 36 -2.22 10.11 -7.10
N ASP A 37 -1.28 10.10 -6.16
CA ASP A 37 -1.26 9.18 -5.02
C ASP A 37 -2.00 9.72 -3.78
N LEU A 38 -2.74 10.83 -3.91
CA LEU A 38 -3.38 11.53 -2.80
C LEU A 38 -4.27 10.62 -1.94
N THR A 39 -5.04 9.72 -2.56
CA THR A 39 -5.89 8.77 -1.85
C THR A 39 -5.07 7.79 -1.01
N SER A 40 -3.97 7.28 -1.55
CA SER A 40 -3.07 6.36 -0.84
C SER A 40 -2.36 7.05 0.32
N VAL A 41 -1.91 8.30 0.13
CA VAL A 41 -1.32 9.13 1.20
C VAL A 41 -2.35 9.40 2.30
N ALA A 42 -3.59 9.73 1.94
CA ALA A 42 -4.66 9.96 2.92
C ALA A 42 -4.96 8.69 3.73
N TYR A 43 -4.99 7.52 3.09
CA TYR A 43 -5.20 6.23 3.74
C TYR A 43 -4.09 5.92 4.75
N ARG A 44 -2.81 6.04 4.35
CA ARG A 44 -1.66 5.82 5.25
C ARG A 44 -1.68 6.76 6.45
N ARG A 45 -1.98 8.05 6.24
CA ARG A 45 -2.14 9.02 7.33
C ARG A 45 -3.28 8.63 8.26
N TRP A 46 -4.39 8.13 7.73
CA TRP A 46 -5.53 7.68 8.53
C TRP A 46 -5.15 6.48 9.41
N LEU A 47 -4.50 5.45 8.84
CA LEU A 47 -3.97 4.31 9.61
C LEU A 47 -3.04 4.75 10.73
N LYS A 48 -2.07 5.61 10.42
CA LYS A 48 -1.11 6.15 11.38
C LYS A 48 -1.79 6.90 12.53
N ARG A 49 -2.80 7.73 12.24
CA ARG A 49 -3.56 8.47 13.27
C ARG A 49 -4.34 7.55 14.22
N HIS A 50 -4.80 6.40 13.75
CA HIS A 50 -5.54 5.43 14.57
C HIS A 50 -4.63 4.40 15.27
N GLY A 51 -3.32 4.45 15.03
CA GLY A 51 -2.36 3.49 15.60
C GLY A 51 -2.50 2.08 15.02
N TYR A 52 -3.03 1.94 13.80
CA TYR A 52 -3.15 0.63 13.15
C TYR A 52 -1.81 0.19 12.56
N THR A 53 -1.27 -0.91 13.11
CA THR A 53 0.08 -1.41 12.80
C THR A 53 0.11 -2.86 12.34
N TYR A 54 -1.00 -3.59 12.39
CA TYR A 54 -1.03 -4.93 11.84
C TYR A 54 -0.92 -4.87 10.30
N GLY A 55 0.11 -5.50 9.73
CA GLY A 55 0.40 -5.44 8.29
C GLY A 55 1.01 -4.11 7.80
N ALA A 56 1.37 -3.19 8.71
CA ALA A 56 1.88 -1.87 8.37
C ALA A 56 3.01 -1.45 9.34
N GLN A 57 4.00 -0.69 8.86
CA GLN A 57 5.18 -0.32 9.66
C GLN A 57 5.43 1.19 9.69
N LEU A 58 5.83 1.68 10.87
CA LEU A 58 6.15 3.09 11.11
C LEU A 58 7.63 3.43 10.90
N VAL A 59 8.52 2.42 10.89
CA VAL A 59 9.98 2.61 10.83
C VAL A 59 10.53 1.66 9.77
N ALA A 60 11.50 2.14 8.98
CA ALA A 60 12.32 1.27 8.14
C ALA A 60 13.23 0.43 9.04
N GLN A 61 13.13 -0.90 9.01
CA GLN A 61 14.23 -1.74 9.49
C GLN A 61 15.38 -1.70 8.49
#